data_AF-A0A3N5F123-F1
#
_entry.id   AF-A0A3N5F123-F1
#
_cell.length_a   1.000
_cell.length_b   1.000
_cell.length_c   1.000
_cell.angle_alpha   90.00
_cell.angle_beta   90.00
_cell.angle_gamma   90.00
#
_symmetry.space_group_name_H-M   'P 1'
#
loop_
_entity.id
_entity.type
_entity.pdbx_description
1 polymer ?
#
loop_
_entity_poly.entity_id
_entity_poly.type
_entity_poly.pdbx_seq_one_letter_code
_entity_poly.pdbx_strand_id
1 'polypeptide(L)'
;MMGIRYMKAAPTTYVLHHAGGILKQEGPGLSFWYFAPASVIAAVPLGSVDVPFAFSEVAADFQAVTIQGQLTYRIADPRRIAGLLDFTVAPNGQYGSDDPMTLSDRLIPVAQVLARAVTQRFTLREILTKSDVMVAEVLPALRKDPAILLLGIEVLGFAVLSL
;
A
#
# COMPACT_ATOMS: atom_id res chain seq x y z
N MET A 1 12.31 -30.22 -20.83
CA MET A 1 13.12 -29.08 -20.34
C MET A 1 13.22 -29.20 -18.82
N MET A 2 14.41 -29.10 -18.22
CA MET A 2 14.74 -29.63 -16.89
C MET A 2 14.15 -28.88 -15.67
N GLY A 3 13.04 -28.14 -15.82
CA GLY A 3 12.27 -27.50 -14.73
C GLY A 3 13.00 -26.49 -13.83
N ILE A 4 14.32 -26.39 -13.92
CA ILE A 4 15.18 -25.49 -13.15
C ILE A 4 15.16 -24.11 -13.79
N ARG A 5 14.97 -23.09 -12.96
CA ARG A 5 14.96 -21.69 -13.34
C ARG A 5 15.81 -20.87 -12.35
N TYR A 6 16.19 -19.68 -12.77
CA TYR A 6 16.92 -18.73 -11.93
C TYR A 6 16.01 -17.53 -11.62
N MET A 7 15.97 -17.13 -10.36
CA MET A 7 15.32 -15.89 -9.93
C MET A 7 16.37 -14.87 -9.52
N LYS A 8 16.15 -13.60 -9.87
CA LYS A 8 16.92 -12.47 -9.37
C LYS A 8 15.95 -11.34 -9.02
N ALA A 9 15.80 -11.07 -7.73
CA ALA A 9 14.95 -9.99 -7.24
C ALA A 9 15.74 -8.69 -7.08
N ALA A 10 15.05 -7.56 -7.21
CA ALA A 10 15.63 -6.26 -6.87
C ALA A 10 15.80 -6.13 -5.34
N PRO A 11 16.74 -5.30 -4.85
CA PRO A 11 16.88 -5.04 -3.42
C PRO A 11 15.59 -4.49 -2.77
N THR A 12 14.75 -3.84 -3.58
CA THR A 12 13.43 -3.31 -3.19
C THR A 12 12.31 -4.34 -3.27
N THR A 13 12.63 -5.63 -3.46
CA THR A 13 11.65 -6.71 -3.51
C THR A 13 12.01 -7.77 -2.50
N TYR A 14 11.08 -8.06 -1.59
CA TYR A 14 11.18 -9.16 -0.63
C TYR A 14 10.63 -10.43 -1.26
N VAL A 15 11.41 -11.50 -1.27
CA VAL A 15 10.98 -12.78 -1.84
C VAL A 15 10.69 -13.76 -0.73
N LEU A 16 9.57 -14.49 -0.84
CA LEU A 16 9.30 -15.71 -0.07
C LEU A 16 9.31 -16.90 -1.02
N HIS A 17 10.28 -17.80 -0.86
CA HIS A 17 10.39 -19.02 -1.65
C HIS A 17 9.89 -20.22 -0.85
N HIS A 18 8.80 -20.80 -1.32
CA HIS A 18 8.25 -22.05 -0.81
C HIS A 18 8.56 -23.19 -1.77
N ALA A 19 8.97 -24.34 -1.24
CA ALA A 19 9.11 -25.57 -2.03
C ALA A 19 8.47 -26.74 -1.30
N GLY A 20 7.54 -27.44 -1.96
CA GLY A 20 6.76 -28.51 -1.35
C GLY A 20 5.96 -28.05 -0.12
N GLY A 21 5.46 -26.80 -0.12
CA GLY A 21 4.68 -26.23 0.97
C GLY A 21 5.49 -25.70 2.16
N ILE A 22 6.82 -25.78 2.13
CA ILE A 22 7.70 -25.31 3.22
C ILE A 22 8.47 -24.07 2.77
N LEU A 23 8.53 -23.04 3.61
CA LEU A 23 9.37 -21.87 3.39
C LEU A 23 10.85 -22.29 3.40
N LYS A 24 11.53 -22.16 2.26
CA LYS A 24 12.95 -22.52 2.11
C LYS A 24 13.87 -21.35 2.41
N GLN A 25 13.50 -20.16 1.95
CA GLN A 25 14.28 -18.94 2.14
C GLN A 25 13.40 -17.71 1.92
N GLU A 26 13.73 -16.63 2.62
CA GLU A 26 13.08 -15.34 2.49
C GLU A 26 14.07 -14.19 2.65
N GLY A 27 13.82 -13.05 2.01
CA GLY A 27 14.66 -11.87 2.13
C GLY A 27 14.57 -10.87 0.97
N PRO A 28 15.12 -9.66 1.16
CA PRO A 28 15.21 -8.66 0.11
C PRO A 28 16.31 -9.00 -0.91
N GLY A 29 16.08 -8.74 -2.20
CA GLY A 29 17.12 -8.84 -3.23
C GLY A 29 17.71 -10.23 -3.44
N LEU A 30 16.96 -11.29 -3.10
CA LEU A 30 17.43 -12.66 -3.24
C LEU A 30 17.71 -13.04 -4.70
N SER A 31 18.72 -13.88 -4.87
CA SER A 31 19.02 -14.51 -6.16
C SER A 31 19.38 -15.98 -5.97
N PHE A 32 18.69 -16.88 -6.67
CA PHE A 32 18.80 -18.32 -6.45
C PHE A 32 18.24 -19.14 -7.62
N TRP A 33 18.71 -20.38 -7.70
CA TRP A 33 18.13 -21.41 -8.58
C TRP A 33 16.98 -22.12 -7.87
N TYR A 34 15.92 -22.42 -8.61
CA TYR A 34 14.76 -23.14 -8.08
C TYR A 34 14.16 -24.10 -9.10
N PHE A 35 13.46 -25.13 -8.60
CA PHE A 35 12.74 -26.09 -9.44
C PHE A 35 11.27 -25.65 -9.56
N ALA A 36 10.90 -25.11 -10.72
CA ALA A 36 9.61 -24.45 -10.95
C ALA A 36 8.39 -25.34 -10.67
N PRO A 37 8.36 -26.64 -11.03
CA PRO A 37 7.17 -27.48 -10.76
C PRO A 37 6.84 -27.70 -9.28
N ALA A 38 7.81 -27.52 -8.38
CA ALA A 38 7.63 -27.77 -6.94
C ALA A 38 7.81 -26.50 -6.09
N SER A 39 8.01 -25.34 -6.73
CA SER A 39 8.30 -24.07 -6.04
C SER A 39 7.20 -23.06 -6.28
N VAL A 40 6.82 -22.35 -5.22
CA VAL A 40 5.98 -21.15 -5.26
C VAL A 40 6.82 -19.99 -4.76
N ILE A 41 6.76 -18.88 -5.47
CA ILE A 41 7.55 -17.70 -5.16
C ILE A 41 6.57 -16.55 -4.99
N ALA A 42 6.61 -15.88 -3.85
CA ALA A 42 5.92 -14.62 -3.64
C ALA A 42 6.94 -13.47 -3.64
N ALA A 43 6.62 -12.38 -4.33
CA ALA A 43 7.48 -11.21 -4.45
C ALA A 43 6.76 -9.96 -3.94
N VAL A 44 7.14 -9.47 -2.77
CA VAL A 44 6.49 -8.32 -2.13
C VAL A 44 7.32 -7.06 -2.40
N PRO A 45 6.75 -5.99 -2.97
CA PRO A 45 7.48 -4.75 -3.19
C PRO A 45 7.69 -4.01 -1.86
N LEU A 46 8.93 -3.73 -1.52
CA LEU A 46 9.33 -2.94 -0.34
C LEU A 46 9.45 -1.43 -0.66
N GLY A 47 9.37 -1.07 -1.94
CA GLY A 47 9.39 0.32 -2.38
C GLY A 47 8.21 1.11 -1.82
N SER A 48 8.41 2.41 -1.66
CA SER A 48 7.30 3.34 -1.42
C SER A 48 6.44 3.45 -2.66
N VAL A 49 5.13 3.48 -2.46
CA VAL A 49 4.12 3.66 -3.50
C VAL A 49 3.38 4.96 -3.22
N ASP A 50 3.25 5.75 -4.27
CA ASP A 50 2.51 7.00 -4.28
C ASP A 50 1.15 6.78 -4.93
N VAL A 51 0.09 7.05 -4.19
CA VAL A 51 -1.28 6.87 -4.62
C VAL A 51 -1.96 8.23 -4.71
N PRO A 52 -2.31 8.70 -5.92
CA PRO A 52 -3.10 9.91 -6.06
C PRO A 52 -4.53 9.67 -5.56
N PHE A 53 -5.12 10.69 -4.95
CA PHE A 53 -6.51 10.64 -4.51
C PHE A 53 -7.23 11.96 -4.84
N ALA A 54 -8.54 11.86 -5.00
CA ALA A 54 -9.44 13.00 -5.14
C ALA A 54 -10.77 12.68 -4.44
N PHE A 55 -11.13 13.47 -3.44
CA PHE A 55 -12.34 13.29 -2.64
C PHE A 55 -13.25 14.50 -2.78
N SER A 56 -14.55 14.27 -3.01
CA SER A 56 -15.56 15.33 -2.91
C SER A 56 -16.22 15.24 -1.55
N GLU A 57 -16.05 16.29 -0.75
CA GLU A 57 -16.58 16.39 0.61
C GLU A 57 -17.40 17.66 0.80
N VAL A 58 -18.11 17.74 1.92
CA VAL A 58 -18.95 18.89 2.27
C VAL A 58 -18.41 19.52 3.55
N ALA A 59 -18.14 20.82 3.48
CA ALA A 59 -17.68 21.63 4.60
C ALA A 59 -18.81 21.94 5.59
N ALA A 60 -18.46 22.49 6.75
CA ALA A 60 -19.42 22.83 7.82
C ALA A 60 -20.50 23.85 7.38
N ASP A 61 -20.20 24.68 6.38
CA ASP A 61 -21.11 25.65 5.77
C ASP A 61 -21.87 25.09 4.55
N PHE A 62 -21.92 23.76 4.43
CA PHE A 62 -22.61 23.02 3.36
C PHE A 62 -22.09 23.32 1.94
N GLN A 63 -20.84 23.78 1.84
CA GLN A 63 -20.18 23.98 0.57
C GLN A 63 -19.42 22.72 0.15
N ALA A 64 -19.52 22.37 -1.14
CA ALA A 64 -18.75 21.27 -1.70
C ALA A 64 -17.30 21.70 -1.88
N VAL A 65 -16.37 20.81 -1.50
CA VAL A 65 -14.92 20.98 -1.66
C VAL A 65 -14.33 19.71 -2.26
N THR A 66 -13.37 19.84 -3.19
CA THR A 66 -12.72 18.68 -3.80
C THR A 66 -11.26 18.61 -3.37
N ILE A 67 -10.98 17.73 -2.42
CA ILE A 67 -9.65 17.56 -1.87
C ILE A 67 -8.86 16.62 -2.76
N GLN A 68 -7.83 17.13 -3.43
CA GLN A 68 -6.93 16.37 -4.27
C GLN A 68 -5.55 16.30 -3.63
N GLY A 69 -4.92 15.14 -3.71
CA GLY A 69 -3.66 14.92 -3.04
C GLY A 69 -3.00 13.59 -3.36
N GLN A 70 -2.00 13.26 -2.55
CA GLN A 70 -1.21 12.05 -2.69
C GLN A 70 -0.98 11.39 -1.33
N LEU A 71 -1.21 10.07 -1.29
CA LEU A 71 -0.92 9.21 -0.14
C LEU A 71 0.31 8.37 -0.47
N THR A 72 1.33 8.45 0.36
CA THR A 72 2.55 7.65 0.21
C THR A 72 2.58 6.57 1.27
N TYR A 73 2.69 5.31 0.86
CA TYR A 73 2.81 4.16 1.77
C TYR A 73 3.93 3.22 1.37
N ARG A 74 4.35 2.35 2.27
CA ARG A 74 5.23 1.21 1.96
C ARG A 74 4.78 -0.02 2.74
N ILE A 75 5.20 -1.19 2.27
CA ILE A 75 5.04 -2.44 3.00
C ILE A 75 6.19 -2.56 4.00
N ALA A 76 5.86 -2.58 5.30
CA ALA A 76 6.84 -2.70 6.38
C ALA A 76 7.02 -4.15 6.85
N ASP A 77 5.94 -4.94 6.84
CA ASP A 77 5.97 -6.38 7.18
C ASP A 77 5.58 -7.22 5.95
N PRO A 78 6.55 -7.58 5.09
CA PRO A 78 6.27 -8.32 3.85
C PRO A 78 5.77 -9.74 4.11
N ARG A 79 6.13 -10.34 5.25
CA ARG A 79 5.69 -11.68 5.60
C ARG A 79 4.22 -11.69 6.02
N ARG A 80 3.80 -10.69 6.79
CA ARG A 80 2.38 -10.53 7.17
C ARG A 80 1.50 -10.31 5.96
N ILE A 81 1.85 -9.37 5.08
CA ILE A 81 1.00 -9.03 3.94
C ILE A 81 0.92 -10.19 2.93
N ALA A 82 2.01 -10.96 2.74
CA ALA A 82 2.01 -12.15 1.90
C ALA A 82 1.19 -13.31 2.46
N GLY A 83 0.86 -13.29 3.76
CA GLY A 83 -0.09 -14.22 4.37
C GLY A 83 -1.56 -13.80 4.19
N LEU A 84 -1.81 -12.55 3.80
CA LEU A 84 -3.16 -11.98 3.66
C LEU A 84 -3.57 -11.79 2.20
N LEU A 85 -2.60 -11.59 1.31
CA LEU A 85 -2.79 -11.30 -0.11
C LEU A 85 -1.87 -12.17 -0.96
N ASP A 86 -2.32 -12.49 -2.17
CA ASP A 86 -1.54 -13.30 -3.09
C ASP A 86 -0.50 -12.44 -3.84
N PHE A 87 0.75 -12.49 -3.37
CA PHE A 87 1.92 -11.91 -4.04
C PHE A 87 2.69 -12.93 -4.88
N THR A 88 2.08 -14.08 -5.21
CA THR A 88 2.76 -15.09 -6.03
C THR A 88 3.08 -14.55 -7.41
N VAL A 89 4.27 -14.87 -7.89
CA VAL A 89 4.72 -14.49 -9.22
C VAL A 89 4.85 -15.71 -10.11
N ALA A 90 4.30 -15.60 -11.31
CA ALA A 90 4.53 -16.57 -12.36
C ALA A 90 5.99 -16.52 -12.82
N PRO A 91 6.50 -17.55 -13.52
CA PRO A 91 7.89 -17.59 -13.94
C PRO A 91 8.31 -16.49 -14.93
N ASN A 92 7.36 -15.74 -15.49
CA ASN A 92 7.58 -14.55 -16.31
C ASN A 92 7.73 -13.26 -15.47
N GLY A 93 7.64 -13.36 -14.14
CA GLY A 93 7.74 -12.24 -13.21
C GLY A 93 6.46 -11.44 -12.99
N GLN A 94 5.35 -11.83 -13.63
CA GLN A 94 4.05 -11.20 -13.41
C GLN A 94 3.37 -11.78 -12.17
N TYR A 95 2.60 -10.96 -11.46
CA TYR A 95 1.76 -11.45 -10.37
C TYR A 95 0.70 -12.41 -10.89
N GLY A 96 0.45 -13.47 -10.13
CA GLY A 96 -0.63 -14.42 -10.38
C GLY A 96 -2.01 -13.89 -9.98
N SER A 97 -2.05 -12.80 -9.20
CA SER A 97 -3.25 -12.14 -8.68
C SER A 97 -3.15 -10.63 -8.81
N ASP A 98 -4.30 -9.97 -8.86
CA ASP A 98 -4.42 -8.51 -8.82
C ASP A 98 -4.42 -7.95 -7.39
N ASP A 99 -4.38 -8.83 -6.37
CA ASP A 99 -4.36 -8.47 -4.95
C ASP A 99 -3.36 -7.36 -4.58
N PRO A 100 -2.12 -7.33 -5.11
CA PRO A 100 -1.17 -6.24 -4.82
C PRO A 100 -1.69 -4.86 -5.21
N MET A 101 -2.51 -4.76 -6.26
CA MET A 101 -3.09 -3.50 -6.75
C MET A 101 -4.23 -3.02 -5.84
N THR A 102 -4.94 -3.95 -5.19
CA THR A 102 -6.09 -3.64 -4.31
C THR A 102 -5.71 -2.91 -3.03
N LEU A 103 -4.43 -2.80 -2.70
CA LEU A 103 -3.97 -2.07 -1.51
C LEU A 103 -4.37 -0.60 -1.55
N SER A 104 -4.24 0.03 -2.72
CA SER A 104 -4.65 1.42 -2.93
C SER A 104 -6.15 1.58 -2.66
N ASP A 105 -6.95 0.63 -3.17
CA ASP A 105 -8.42 0.63 -3.00
C ASP A 105 -8.86 0.45 -1.55
N ARG A 106 -7.99 -0.07 -0.68
CA ARG A 106 -8.24 -0.19 0.77
C ARG A 106 -7.80 1.05 1.55
N LEU A 107 -6.69 1.67 1.15
CA LEU A 107 -6.12 2.82 1.85
C LEU A 107 -6.88 4.12 1.55
N ILE A 108 -7.30 4.31 0.30
CA ILE A 108 -8.00 5.52 -0.16
C ILE A 108 -9.29 5.77 0.65
N PRO A 109 -10.20 4.79 0.85
CA PRO A 109 -11.41 4.99 1.64
C PRO A 109 -11.14 5.37 3.10
N VAL A 110 -10.11 4.78 3.73
CA VAL A 110 -9.72 5.12 5.10
C VAL A 110 -9.26 6.57 5.18
N ALA A 111 -8.43 7.01 4.23
CA ALA A 111 -8.01 8.40 4.13
C ALA A 111 -9.19 9.35 3.91
N GLN A 112 -10.16 8.97 3.04
CA GLN A 112 -11.36 9.77 2.79
C GLN A 112 -12.21 9.93 4.06
N VAL A 113 -12.47 8.85 4.81
CA VAL A 113 -13.26 8.91 6.04
C VAL A 113 -12.61 9.83 7.07
N LEU A 114 -11.29 9.74 7.24
CA LEU A 114 -10.53 10.60 8.14
C LEU A 114 -10.55 12.07 7.66
N ALA A 115 -10.35 12.32 6.36
CA ALA A 115 -10.41 13.66 5.79
C ALA A 115 -11.82 14.28 5.93
N ARG A 116 -12.89 13.50 5.72
CA ARG A 116 -14.28 13.93 5.94
C ARG A 116 -14.50 14.39 7.37
N ALA A 117 -14.03 13.62 8.36
CA ALA A 117 -14.20 13.96 9.76
C ALA A 117 -13.55 15.31 10.13
N VAL A 118 -12.45 15.68 9.47
CA VAL A 118 -11.83 16.99 9.60
C VAL A 118 -12.62 18.06 8.83
N THR A 119 -12.96 17.80 7.57
CA THR A 119 -13.65 18.75 6.67
C THR A 119 -14.98 19.22 7.25
N GLN A 120 -15.74 18.33 7.87
CA GLN A 120 -17.04 18.65 8.48
C GLN A 120 -16.94 19.57 9.71
N ARG A 121 -15.74 19.78 10.27
CA ARG A 121 -15.51 20.67 11.42
C ARG A 121 -15.17 22.10 11.02
N PHE A 122 -14.84 22.35 9.75
CA PHE A 122 -14.36 23.64 9.26
C PHE A 122 -15.23 24.16 8.11
N THR A 123 -15.34 25.49 8.00
CA THR A 123 -15.95 26.14 6.84
C THR A 123 -15.06 26.04 5.60
N LEU A 124 -15.60 26.24 4.38
CA LEU A 124 -14.78 26.16 3.15
C LEU A 124 -13.57 27.12 3.23
N ARG A 125 -13.80 28.35 3.68
CA ARG A 125 -12.74 29.36 3.83
C ARG A 125 -11.61 28.88 4.74
N GLU A 126 -11.95 28.20 5.83
CA GLU A 126 -10.95 27.64 6.75
C GLU A 126 -10.22 26.46 6.13
N ILE A 127 -10.90 25.58 5.41
CA ILE A 127 -10.27 24.45 4.71
C ILE A 127 -9.25 24.96 3.68
N LEU A 128 -9.60 26.00 2.91
CA LEU A 128 -8.72 26.62 1.91
C LEU A 128 -7.51 27.35 2.52
N THR A 129 -7.60 27.79 3.78
CA THR A 129 -6.51 28.52 4.46
C THR A 129 -5.75 27.69 5.49
N LYS A 130 -6.29 26.53 5.88
CA LYS A 130 -5.75 25.64 6.94
C LYS A 130 -5.59 24.20 6.43
N SER A 131 -5.22 24.01 5.17
CA SER A 131 -4.94 22.68 4.60
C SER A 131 -3.90 21.89 5.42
N ASP A 132 -2.94 22.59 6.03
CA ASP A 132 -1.93 21.99 6.90
C ASP A 132 -2.53 21.32 8.14
N VAL A 133 -3.64 21.84 8.68
CA VAL A 133 -4.36 21.25 9.81
C VAL A 133 -4.95 19.91 9.42
N MET A 134 -5.48 19.80 8.19
CA MET A 134 -6.00 18.54 7.66
C MET A 134 -4.90 17.49 7.58
N VAL A 135 -3.73 17.85 7.03
CA VAL A 135 -2.59 16.92 6.95
C VAL A 135 -2.11 16.52 8.36
N ALA A 136 -2.02 17.48 9.28
CA ALA A 136 -1.57 17.25 10.66
C ALA A 136 -2.50 16.35 11.47
N GLU A 137 -3.81 16.36 11.20
CA GLU A 137 -4.77 15.47 11.86
C GLU A 137 -4.90 14.10 11.15
N VAL A 138 -4.96 14.08 9.81
CA VAL A 138 -5.23 12.85 9.02
C VAL A 138 -4.02 11.92 9.00
N LEU A 139 -2.80 12.43 8.83
CA LEU A 139 -1.61 11.57 8.71
C LEU A 139 -1.34 10.73 9.98
N PRO A 140 -1.37 11.29 11.21
CA PRO A 140 -1.22 10.47 12.41
C PRO A 140 -2.36 9.49 12.62
N ALA A 141 -3.59 9.85 12.21
CA ALA A 141 -4.74 8.96 12.30
C ALA A 141 -4.58 7.75 11.35
N LEU A 142 -4.17 7.99 10.10
CA LEU A 142 -3.84 6.93 9.14
C LEU A 142 -2.76 5.98 9.66
N ARG A 143 -1.68 6.51 10.25
CA ARG A 143 -0.60 5.69 10.82
C ARG A 143 -1.04 4.80 11.99
N LYS A 144 -2.14 5.15 12.67
CA LYS A 144 -2.68 4.42 13.82
C LYS A 144 -3.89 3.56 13.47
N ASP A 145 -4.35 3.61 12.23
CA ASP A 145 -5.55 2.89 11.82
C ASP A 145 -5.33 1.37 11.93
N PRO A 146 -6.19 0.65 12.69
CA PRO A 146 -6.02 -0.79 12.88
C PRO A 146 -6.05 -1.59 11.59
N ALA A 147 -6.86 -1.20 10.60
CA ALA A 147 -6.95 -1.93 9.33
C ALA A 147 -5.65 -1.83 8.54
N ILE A 148 -4.98 -0.67 8.58
CA ILE A 148 -3.68 -0.46 7.94
C ILE A 148 -2.57 -1.23 8.66
N LEU A 149 -2.54 -1.19 9.99
CA LEU A 149 -1.54 -1.89 10.80
C LEU A 149 -1.65 -3.42 10.69
N LEU A 150 -2.87 -3.94 10.56
CA LEU A 150 -3.13 -5.37 10.34
C LEU A 150 -2.55 -5.86 9.01
N LEU A 151 -2.52 -5.01 7.98
CA LEU A 151 -1.90 -5.34 6.69
C LEU A 151 -0.37 -5.31 6.73
N GLY A 152 0.25 -4.74 7.77
CA GLY A 152 1.70 -4.54 7.81
C GLY A 152 2.17 -3.40 6.91
N ILE A 153 1.29 -2.44 6.62
CA ILE A 153 1.56 -1.26 5.82
C ILE A 153 1.96 -0.09 6.73
N GLU A 154 2.93 0.69 6.28
CA GLU A 154 3.34 1.93 6.92
C GLU A 154 3.00 3.12 6.01
N VAL A 155 2.22 4.07 6.53
CA VAL A 155 1.92 5.32 5.84
C VAL A 155 3.05 6.32 6.08
N LEU A 156 3.76 6.66 5.01
CA LEU A 156 4.90 7.57 5.04
C LEU A 156 4.46 9.02 4.98
N GLY A 157 3.49 9.34 4.13
CA GLY A 157 3.06 10.71 3.88
C GLY A 157 1.63 10.82 3.40
N PHE A 158 1.04 11.98 3.65
CA PHE A 158 -0.26 12.39 3.14
C PHE A 158 -0.12 13.87 2.79
N ALA A 159 -0.33 14.22 1.52
CA ALA A 159 -0.17 15.57 1.01
C ALA A 159 -1.45 16.02 0.31
N VAL A 160 -1.87 17.25 0.59
CA VAL A 160 -2.96 17.92 -0.14
C VAL A 160 -2.32 18.82 -1.19
N LEU A 161 -2.67 18.61 -2.45
CA LEU A 161 -2.12 19.34 -3.60
C LEU A 161 -3.07 20.43 -4.10
N SER A 162 -4.39 20.20 -4.02
CA SER A 162 -5.43 21.13 -4.47
C SER A 162 -6.74 20.91 -3.71
N LEU A 163 -7.57 21.96 -3.62
CA LEU A 163 -8.84 22.02 -2.87
C LEU A 163 -9.93 22.71 -3.70
#